data_AF-A0A954KH97-F1
#
_entry.id   AF-A0A954KH97-F1
#
_cell.length_a   1.000
_cell.length_b   1.000
_cell.length_c   1.000
_cell.angle_alpha   90.00
_cell.angle_beta   90.00
_cell.angle_gamma   90.00
#
_symmetry.space_group_name_H-M   'P 1'
#
loop_
_entity.id
_entity.type
_entity.pdbx_description
1 polymer ?
#
loop_
_entity_poly.entity_id
_entity_poly.type
_entity_poly.pdbx_seq_one_letter_code
_entity_poly.pdbx_strand_id
1 'polypeptide(L)'
;LEKIPDPHLDILLREIQFAPTTEEFLHGVYGVVVPALVQSLERYMADTNKLADHPTWRLLRFAKVEFDEAAQYGNEALARLPPPEAAQPWLENLRVMLACSGDLDGTQPAESKAYEVKYADSPRPIEKVPQRDERFTDPYNMGVHAEEFLYDSKFHPRDKTLMMYFKRLREIDVPEMMATILAETPDKPWGYYRDMTRQLWDEARHAMLGEVGFVSLGIDWPQFVRVNHTWALGLNTQLDAWERHAVLFFIEQGLMTKTGKRFEWEVGTASGDGLSKVFQDFDWADEVLHARIGRDWYVSEFADINEALTYGDACWSKVLMNWSAWKDEGLTEHENWWPGLYTEFCSLHELTPDQNAMQFHETYSTSRADLEKLPANG
;
A
#
# COMPACT_ATOMS: atom_id res chain seq x y z
N LEU A 1 0.46 8.15 -22.93
CA LEU A 1 0.55 7.80 -24.37
C LEU A 1 -0.33 6.59 -24.58
N GLU A 2 -1.18 6.57 -25.61
CA GLU A 2 -2.05 5.41 -25.93
C GLU A 2 -1.36 4.37 -26.83
N LYS A 3 -0.08 4.60 -27.17
CA LYS A 3 0.72 3.72 -28.02
C LYS A 3 2.09 3.50 -27.41
N ILE A 4 2.57 2.27 -27.55
CA ILE A 4 3.96 1.90 -27.26
C ILE A 4 4.87 2.72 -28.19
N PRO A 5 5.80 3.53 -27.65
CA PRO A 5 6.65 4.40 -28.47
C PRO A 5 7.71 3.62 -29.27
N ASP A 6 8.19 2.50 -28.72
CA ASP A 6 9.19 1.64 -29.35
C ASP A 6 9.02 0.16 -28.89
N PRO A 7 9.08 -0.83 -29.78
CA PRO A 7 8.90 -2.25 -29.42
C PRO A 7 9.99 -2.81 -28.51
N HIS A 8 11.22 -2.28 -28.54
CA HIS A 8 12.29 -2.68 -27.64
C HIS A 8 12.00 -2.22 -26.20
N LEU A 9 11.36 -1.06 -26.02
CA LEU A 9 10.92 -0.58 -24.70
C LEU A 9 9.78 -1.43 -24.14
N ASP A 10 8.85 -1.90 -24.98
CA ASP A 10 7.81 -2.85 -24.54
C ASP A 10 8.43 -4.14 -24.00
N ILE A 11 9.35 -4.73 -24.76
CA ILE A 11 10.04 -5.96 -24.36
C ILE A 11 10.84 -5.72 -23.07
N LEU A 12 11.59 -4.61 -22.98
CA LEU A 12 12.36 -4.26 -21.79
C LEU A 12 11.50 -4.17 -20.54
N LEU A 13 10.37 -3.45 -20.60
CA LEU A 13 9.51 -3.28 -19.43
C LEU A 13 8.80 -4.58 -19.06
N ARG A 14 8.45 -5.43 -20.04
CA ARG A 14 7.87 -6.76 -19.80
C ARG A 14 8.88 -7.75 -19.22
N GLU A 15 10.15 -7.68 -19.63
CA GLU A 15 11.23 -8.48 -18.99
C GLU A 15 11.31 -8.17 -17.49
N ILE A 16 11.25 -6.89 -17.13
CA ILE A 16 11.31 -6.44 -15.73
C ILE A 16 10.02 -6.85 -15.01
N GLN A 17 8.85 -6.58 -15.60
CA GLN A 17 7.55 -6.89 -15.01
C GLN A 17 7.37 -8.38 -14.70
N PHE A 18 7.93 -9.28 -15.52
CA PHE A 18 7.81 -10.73 -15.38
C PHE A 18 9.06 -11.40 -14.78
N ALA A 19 9.98 -10.60 -14.23
CA ALA A 19 11.12 -11.12 -13.48
C ALA A 19 10.63 -11.99 -12.29
N PRO A 20 11.21 -13.18 -12.07
CA PRO A 20 10.74 -14.12 -11.06
C PRO A 20 11.04 -13.74 -9.61
N THR A 21 11.95 -12.78 -9.39
CA THR A 21 12.46 -12.45 -8.06
C THR A 21 12.38 -10.96 -7.81
N THR A 22 12.17 -10.59 -6.54
CA THR A 22 12.19 -9.18 -6.12
C THR A 22 13.54 -8.54 -6.43
N GLU A 23 14.64 -9.29 -6.31
CA GLU A 23 15.99 -8.84 -6.61
C GLU A 23 16.17 -8.49 -8.09
N GLU A 24 15.76 -9.37 -9.00
CA GLU A 24 15.83 -9.07 -10.44
C GLU A 24 14.93 -7.90 -10.82
N PHE A 25 13.71 -7.84 -10.28
CA PHE A 25 12.81 -6.70 -10.49
C PHE A 25 13.46 -5.38 -10.06
N LEU A 26 14.00 -5.32 -8.83
CA LEU A 26 14.65 -4.13 -8.30
C LEU A 26 15.89 -3.74 -9.12
N HIS A 27 16.73 -4.71 -9.52
CA HIS A 27 17.89 -4.43 -10.37
C HIS A 27 17.49 -3.94 -11.77
N GLY A 28 16.40 -4.45 -12.35
CA GLY A 28 15.87 -3.95 -13.61
C GLY A 28 15.32 -2.52 -13.49
N VAL A 29 14.49 -2.25 -12.48
CA VAL A 29 13.89 -0.92 -12.25
C VAL A 29 14.96 0.11 -11.87
N TYR A 30 15.68 -0.12 -10.77
CA TYR A 30 16.59 0.87 -10.19
C TYR A 30 18.00 0.84 -10.78
N GLY A 31 18.42 -0.28 -11.39
CA GLY A 31 19.73 -0.41 -12.03
C GLY A 31 19.74 -0.11 -13.53
N VAL A 32 18.57 -0.04 -14.19
CA VAL A 32 18.47 0.21 -15.63
C VAL A 32 17.46 1.33 -15.94
N VAL A 33 16.17 1.16 -15.61
CA VAL A 33 15.11 2.07 -16.10
C VAL A 33 15.13 3.44 -15.42
N VAL A 34 15.15 3.49 -14.09
CA VAL A 34 15.17 4.76 -13.34
C VAL A 34 16.41 5.59 -13.67
N PRO A 35 17.64 5.03 -13.71
CA PRO A 35 18.81 5.76 -14.18
C PRO A 35 18.66 6.29 -15.61
N ALA A 36 18.10 5.50 -16.53
CA ALA A 36 17.85 5.93 -17.91
C ALA A 36 16.83 7.08 -17.99
N LEU A 37 15.81 7.05 -17.13
CA LEU A 37 14.84 8.13 -17.00
C LEU A 37 15.48 9.42 -16.49
N VAL A 38 16.29 9.35 -15.43
CA VAL A 38 17.03 10.52 -14.91
C VAL A 38 17.92 11.11 -15.99
N GLN A 39 18.68 10.28 -16.72
CA GLN A 39 19.55 10.73 -17.81
C GLN A 39 18.75 11.37 -18.95
N SER A 40 17.58 10.82 -19.29
CA SER A 40 16.68 11.37 -20.30
C SER A 40 16.15 12.76 -19.92
N LEU A 41 15.76 12.94 -18.66
CA LEU A 41 15.35 14.24 -18.13
C LEU A 41 16.49 15.25 -18.18
N GLU A 42 17.70 14.84 -17.80
CA GLU A 42 18.89 15.69 -17.84
C GLU A 42 19.24 16.13 -19.26
N ARG A 43 19.23 15.20 -20.23
CA ARG A 43 19.47 15.51 -21.65
C ARG A 43 18.44 16.48 -22.18
N TYR A 44 17.15 16.21 -22.01
CA TYR A 44 16.10 17.10 -22.47
C TYR A 44 16.26 18.51 -21.90
N MET A 45 16.53 18.61 -20.59
CA MET A 45 16.73 19.90 -19.91
C MET A 45 18.00 20.65 -20.36
N ALA A 46 19.02 19.92 -20.83
CA ALA A 46 20.25 20.50 -21.37
C ALA A 46 20.05 21.00 -22.81
N ASP A 47 19.35 20.24 -23.63
CA ASP A 47 19.24 20.47 -25.08
C ASP A 47 18.08 21.42 -25.44
N THR A 48 17.01 21.47 -24.64
CA THR A 48 15.85 22.30 -24.95
C THR A 48 16.14 23.80 -24.82
N ASN A 49 15.47 24.61 -25.65
CA ASN A 49 15.51 26.06 -25.50
C ASN A 49 14.59 26.49 -24.34
N LYS A 50 15.21 26.88 -23.23
CA LYS A 50 14.52 27.24 -21.96
C LYS A 50 13.50 28.38 -22.06
N LEU A 51 13.58 29.22 -23.11
CA LEU A 51 12.60 30.29 -23.36
C LEU A 51 11.44 29.78 -24.23
N ALA A 52 11.75 29.11 -25.34
CA ALA A 52 10.74 28.64 -26.28
C ALA A 52 9.90 27.48 -25.71
N ASP A 53 10.54 26.59 -24.94
CA ASP A 53 9.94 25.42 -24.32
C ASP A 53 9.99 25.53 -22.79
N HIS A 54 9.75 26.75 -22.29
CA HIS A 54 9.71 27.03 -20.86
C HIS A 54 8.74 26.13 -20.08
N PRO A 55 7.51 25.81 -20.58
CA PRO A 55 6.57 24.96 -19.85
C PRO A 55 7.12 23.56 -19.56
N THR A 56 7.70 22.88 -20.56
CA THR A 56 8.24 21.52 -20.38
C THR A 56 9.47 21.54 -19.50
N TRP A 57 10.43 22.45 -19.77
CA TRP A 57 11.61 22.63 -18.92
C TRP A 57 11.24 22.85 -17.45
N ARG A 58 10.21 23.67 -17.20
CA ARG A 58 9.72 23.94 -15.85
C ARG A 58 9.17 22.69 -15.17
N LEU A 59 8.42 21.85 -15.89
CA LEU A 59 7.86 20.60 -15.36
C LEU A 59 8.98 19.59 -15.06
N LEU A 60 9.90 19.39 -16.00
CA LEU A 60 10.99 18.41 -15.83
C LEU A 60 11.93 18.76 -14.68
N ARG A 61 12.09 20.05 -14.36
CA ARG A 61 12.84 20.48 -13.18
C ARG A 61 12.31 19.91 -11.86
N PHE A 62 10.99 19.79 -11.73
CA PHE A 62 10.40 19.20 -10.53
C PHE A 62 10.40 17.69 -10.61
N ALA A 63 10.05 17.13 -11.77
CA ALA A 63 10.11 15.69 -11.98
C ALA A 63 11.51 15.13 -11.69
N LYS A 64 12.56 15.87 -12.07
CA LYS A 64 13.94 15.48 -11.78
C LYS A 64 14.23 15.37 -10.27
N VAL A 65 13.68 16.24 -9.42
CA VAL A 65 13.88 16.13 -7.97
C VAL A 65 13.31 14.80 -7.47
N GLU A 66 12.07 14.49 -7.86
CA GLU A 66 11.40 13.25 -7.47
C GLU A 66 12.15 12.01 -7.99
N PHE A 67 12.60 12.02 -9.25
CA PHE A 67 13.32 10.88 -9.83
C PHE A 67 14.76 10.74 -9.34
N ASP A 68 15.41 11.84 -8.95
CA ASP A 68 16.72 11.79 -8.28
C ASP A 68 16.58 11.14 -6.89
N GLU A 69 15.53 11.47 -6.13
CA GLU A 69 15.22 10.82 -4.86
C GLU A 69 14.86 9.34 -5.04
N ALA A 70 14.04 9.00 -6.06
CA ALA A 70 13.73 7.62 -6.40
C ALA A 70 14.98 6.82 -6.82
N ALA A 71 15.90 7.43 -7.57
CA ALA A 71 17.18 6.83 -7.94
C ALA A 71 18.08 6.63 -6.72
N GLN A 72 18.13 7.59 -5.79
CA GLN A 72 18.87 7.48 -4.55
C GLN A 72 18.33 6.32 -3.70
N TYR A 73 17.02 6.27 -3.48
CA TYR A 73 16.37 5.17 -2.76
C TYR A 73 16.68 3.82 -3.43
N GLY A 74 16.59 3.76 -4.75
CA GLY A 74 16.96 2.59 -5.53
C GLY A 74 18.39 2.13 -5.28
N ASN A 75 19.36 3.05 -5.31
CA ASN A 75 20.76 2.74 -5.03
C ASN A 75 20.96 2.19 -3.61
N GLU A 76 20.29 2.77 -2.62
CA GLU A 76 20.33 2.31 -1.22
C GLU A 76 19.72 0.91 -1.08
N ALA A 77 18.61 0.63 -1.76
CA ALA A 77 17.97 -0.68 -1.79
C ALA A 77 18.88 -1.73 -2.46
N LEU A 78 19.43 -1.43 -3.64
CA LEU A 78 20.34 -2.34 -4.35
C LEU A 78 21.61 -2.64 -3.54
N ALA A 79 22.10 -1.70 -2.75
CA ALA A 79 23.27 -1.91 -1.88
C ALA A 79 23.00 -2.89 -0.71
N ARG A 80 21.73 -3.23 -0.44
CA ARG A 80 21.34 -4.23 0.57
C ARG A 80 21.04 -5.60 -0.03
N LEU A 81 20.97 -5.70 -1.35
CA LEU A 81 20.81 -6.97 -2.04
C LEU A 81 22.17 -7.67 -2.23
N PRO A 82 22.18 -9.01 -2.33
CA PRO A 82 23.38 -9.72 -2.78
C PRO A 82 23.78 -9.24 -4.19
N PRO A 83 25.09 -9.27 -4.54
CA PRO A 83 25.53 -8.91 -5.89
C PRO A 83 24.78 -9.73 -6.96
N PRO A 84 24.34 -9.11 -8.06
CA PRO A 84 23.50 -9.77 -9.07
C PRO A 84 24.30 -10.68 -10.01
N GLU A 85 25.25 -11.47 -9.50
CA GLU A 85 26.17 -12.28 -10.33
C GLU A 85 25.41 -13.20 -11.31
N ALA A 86 24.34 -13.85 -10.82
CA ALA A 86 23.48 -14.71 -11.64
C ALA A 86 22.58 -13.93 -12.62
N ALA A 87 22.20 -12.70 -12.26
CA ALA A 87 21.32 -11.84 -13.06
C ALA A 87 22.10 -10.91 -14.02
N GLN A 88 23.43 -10.80 -13.89
CA GLN A 88 24.25 -9.87 -14.67
C GLN A 88 24.06 -10.04 -16.19
N PRO A 89 24.04 -11.26 -16.77
CA PRO A 89 23.81 -11.40 -18.21
C PRO A 89 22.44 -10.88 -18.65
N TRP A 90 21.42 -11.06 -17.81
CA TRP A 90 20.08 -10.53 -18.07
C TRP A 90 20.05 -9.00 -17.94
N LEU A 91 20.72 -8.41 -16.96
CA LEU A 91 20.86 -6.96 -16.82
C LEU A 91 21.59 -6.32 -18.02
N GLU A 92 22.61 -6.98 -18.57
CA GLU A 92 23.25 -6.51 -19.80
C GLU A 92 22.28 -6.59 -20.99
N ASN A 93 21.47 -7.65 -21.11
CA ASN A 93 20.44 -7.73 -22.14
C ASN A 93 19.43 -6.59 -22.03
N LEU A 94 18.99 -6.22 -20.83
CA LEU A 94 18.11 -5.05 -20.63
C LEU A 94 18.76 -3.76 -21.12
N ARG A 95 20.06 -3.55 -20.87
CA ARG A 95 20.80 -2.38 -21.38
C ARG A 95 20.91 -2.39 -22.90
N VAL A 96 21.06 -3.57 -23.51
CA VAL A 96 21.04 -3.71 -24.98
C VAL A 96 19.66 -3.36 -25.53
N MET A 97 18.57 -3.82 -24.92
CA MET A 97 17.20 -3.45 -25.34
C MET A 97 16.98 -1.94 -25.28
N LEU A 98 17.45 -1.29 -24.20
CA LEU A 98 17.42 0.17 -24.05
C LEU A 98 18.25 0.89 -25.13
N ALA A 99 19.44 0.37 -25.46
CA ALA A 99 20.28 0.95 -26.52
C ALA A 99 19.64 0.78 -27.91
N CYS A 100 18.96 -0.33 -28.17
CA CYS A 100 18.20 -0.55 -29.41
C CYS A 100 17.03 0.43 -29.58
N SER A 101 16.46 0.96 -28.48
CA SER A 101 15.42 2.00 -28.55
C SER A 101 15.97 3.42 -28.70
N GLY A 102 17.30 3.61 -28.75
CA GLY A 102 17.90 4.95 -28.71
C GLY A 102 17.83 5.59 -27.32
N ASP A 103 17.93 4.79 -26.27
CA ASP A 103 17.64 5.14 -24.87
C ASP A 103 16.13 5.39 -24.61
N LEU A 104 15.76 5.72 -23.37
CA LEU A 104 14.36 5.83 -22.96
C LEU A 104 13.61 6.97 -23.65
N ASP A 105 14.32 8.06 -23.98
CA ASP A 105 13.79 9.20 -24.72
C ASP A 105 13.88 9.04 -26.26
N GLY A 106 14.54 7.99 -26.76
CA GLY A 106 14.72 7.72 -28.18
C GLY A 106 15.61 8.74 -28.91
N THR A 107 16.39 9.55 -28.18
CA THR A 107 17.22 10.61 -28.76
C THR A 107 18.60 10.13 -29.18
N GLN A 108 19.05 8.99 -28.67
CA GLN A 108 20.36 8.43 -28.99
C GLN A 108 20.30 7.60 -30.27
N PRO A 109 21.43 7.43 -30.98
CA PRO A 109 21.49 6.52 -32.12
C PRO A 109 21.09 5.10 -31.71
N ALA A 110 19.98 4.60 -32.27
CA ALA A 110 19.51 3.25 -32.03
C ALA A 110 20.57 2.23 -32.49
N GLU A 111 20.91 1.30 -31.61
CA GLU A 111 21.81 0.20 -31.93
C GLU A 111 21.09 -0.94 -32.65
N SER A 112 21.83 -1.70 -33.46
CA SER A 112 21.34 -2.95 -34.07
C SER A 112 22.11 -4.12 -33.48
N LYS A 113 21.73 -4.51 -32.26
CA LYS A 113 22.31 -5.65 -31.53
C LYS A 113 21.24 -6.68 -31.23
N ALA A 114 21.62 -7.96 -31.32
CA ALA A 114 20.77 -9.05 -30.88
C ALA A 114 20.74 -9.11 -29.35
N TYR A 115 19.59 -9.43 -28.79
CA TYR A 115 19.38 -9.69 -27.37
C TYR A 115 18.46 -10.92 -27.21
N GLU A 116 18.53 -11.55 -26.05
CA GLU A 116 17.66 -12.68 -25.70
C GLU A 116 16.46 -12.18 -24.89
N VAL A 117 15.27 -12.68 -25.23
CA VAL A 117 14.05 -12.49 -24.45
C VAL A 117 13.93 -13.66 -23.49
N LYS A 118 13.96 -13.38 -22.18
CA LYS A 118 14.00 -14.39 -21.12
C LYS A 118 12.67 -14.51 -20.39
N TYR A 119 12.04 -13.38 -20.06
CA TYR A 119 10.83 -13.32 -19.24
C TYR A 119 9.63 -12.69 -19.96
N ALA A 120 9.82 -11.82 -20.95
CA ALA A 120 8.73 -11.05 -21.56
C ALA A 120 7.63 -11.92 -22.21
N ASP A 121 8.00 -13.10 -22.71
CA ASP A 121 7.11 -14.08 -23.34
C ASP A 121 6.47 -15.07 -22.35
N SER A 122 6.78 -14.93 -21.06
CA SER A 122 6.21 -15.75 -19.98
C SER A 122 5.56 -14.87 -18.92
N PRO A 123 4.38 -14.27 -19.19
CA PRO A 123 3.66 -13.48 -18.22
C PRO A 123 3.46 -14.25 -16.92
N ARG A 124 3.78 -13.62 -15.80
CA ARG A 124 3.55 -14.19 -14.47
C ARG A 124 2.24 -13.65 -13.92
N PRO A 125 1.35 -14.52 -13.41
CA PRO A 125 0.18 -14.05 -12.69
C PRO A 125 0.63 -13.27 -11.45
N ILE A 126 -0.17 -12.29 -11.04
CA ILE A 126 0.10 -11.60 -9.79
C ILE A 126 -0.08 -12.56 -8.61
N GLU A 127 0.88 -12.54 -7.69
CA GLU A 127 0.77 -13.28 -6.43
C GLU A 127 -0.29 -12.61 -5.55
N LYS A 128 -1.38 -13.34 -5.30
CA LYS A 128 -2.55 -12.83 -4.56
C LYS A 128 -2.41 -12.97 -3.04
N VAL A 129 -1.48 -13.80 -2.58
CA VAL A 129 -1.25 -14.06 -1.16
C VAL A 129 -0.21 -13.05 -0.64
N PRO A 130 -0.57 -12.20 0.35
CA PRO A 130 0.39 -11.29 0.93
C PRO A 130 1.54 -12.02 1.62
N GLN A 131 2.75 -11.49 1.46
CA GLN A 131 3.95 -12.01 2.12
C GLN A 131 4.47 -10.96 3.09
N ARG A 132 4.61 -11.35 4.35
CA ARG A 132 5.15 -10.49 5.39
C ARG A 132 6.51 -11.00 5.84
N ASP A 133 7.39 -10.07 6.18
CA ASP A 133 8.69 -10.39 6.74
C ASP A 133 8.59 -10.77 8.22
N GLU A 134 9.72 -11.06 8.85
CA GLU A 134 9.81 -11.53 10.23
C GLU A 134 9.23 -10.57 11.28
N ARG A 135 8.97 -9.30 10.93
CA ARG A 135 8.35 -8.32 11.84
C ARG A 135 6.88 -8.64 12.09
N PHE A 136 6.21 -9.34 11.17
CA PHE A 136 4.77 -9.62 11.22
C PHE A 136 4.51 -11.03 11.73
N THR A 137 4.61 -11.18 13.04
CA THR A 137 4.33 -12.46 13.70
C THR A 137 2.83 -12.76 13.75
N ASP A 138 2.46 -14.05 13.67
CA ASP A 138 1.08 -14.53 13.72
C ASP A 138 0.14 -13.81 12.71
N PRO A 139 0.36 -13.99 11.40
CA PRO A 139 -0.31 -13.22 10.34
C PRO A 139 -1.80 -13.52 10.19
N TYR A 140 -2.36 -14.45 10.98
CA TYR A 140 -3.79 -14.75 11.05
C TYR A 140 -4.43 -14.24 12.34
N ASN A 141 -3.67 -13.57 13.22
CA ASN A 141 -4.16 -13.10 14.49
C ASN A 141 -5.23 -12.02 14.34
N MET A 142 -6.32 -12.17 15.05
CA MET A 142 -7.41 -11.20 15.05
C MET A 142 -7.92 -10.95 16.49
N GLY A 143 -7.08 -11.30 17.49
CA GLY A 143 -7.39 -11.36 18.93
C GLY A 143 -7.67 -10.02 19.61
N VAL A 144 -7.61 -8.90 18.88
CA VAL A 144 -7.85 -7.56 19.41
C VAL A 144 -8.69 -6.75 18.41
N HIS A 145 -9.92 -6.40 18.79
CA HIS A 145 -10.81 -5.56 17.98
C HIS A 145 -10.54 -4.07 18.22
N ALA A 146 -9.73 -3.44 17.36
CA ALA A 146 -9.26 -2.07 17.57
C ALA A 146 -10.40 -1.04 17.63
N GLU A 147 -11.43 -1.19 16.79
CA GLU A 147 -12.55 -0.27 16.71
C GLU A 147 -13.45 -0.29 17.95
N GLU A 148 -13.70 -1.47 18.54
CA GLU A 148 -14.45 -1.59 19.80
C GLU A 148 -13.74 -0.83 20.94
N PHE A 149 -12.40 -0.88 21.00
CA PHE A 149 -11.64 -0.08 21.97
C PHE A 149 -11.67 1.41 21.63
N LEU A 150 -11.44 1.77 20.37
CA LEU A 150 -11.35 3.15 19.92
C LEU A 150 -12.66 3.92 20.15
N TYR A 151 -13.81 3.29 19.92
CA TYR A 151 -15.11 3.96 20.01
C TYR A 151 -15.75 3.90 21.40
N ASP A 152 -15.30 3.02 22.29
CA ASP A 152 -15.82 2.98 23.66
C ASP A 152 -15.39 4.23 24.44
N SER A 153 -16.37 5.03 24.85
CA SER A 153 -16.17 6.28 25.60
C SER A 153 -15.52 6.10 26.97
N LYS A 154 -15.48 4.87 27.53
CA LYS A 154 -14.89 4.60 28.85
C LYS A 154 -13.36 4.69 28.84
N PHE A 155 -12.72 4.49 27.68
CA PHE A 155 -11.26 4.49 27.57
C PHE A 155 -10.71 5.89 27.33
N HIS A 156 -9.54 6.16 27.91
CA HIS A 156 -8.91 7.47 27.83
C HIS A 156 -8.41 7.75 26.39
N PRO A 157 -8.57 8.99 25.86
CA PRO A 157 -8.07 9.35 24.53
C PRO A 157 -6.58 9.06 24.32
N ARG A 158 -5.76 9.21 25.36
CA ARG A 158 -4.34 8.81 25.36
C ARG A 158 -4.16 7.33 25.00
N ASP A 159 -4.93 6.43 25.59
CA ASP A 159 -4.72 4.99 25.39
C ASP A 159 -5.24 4.54 24.02
N LYS A 160 -6.24 5.27 23.50
CA LYS A 160 -6.77 5.07 22.15
C LYS A 160 -5.75 5.38 21.04
N THR A 161 -4.68 6.15 21.33
CA THR A 161 -3.65 6.41 20.31
C THR A 161 -2.93 5.15 19.88
N LEU A 162 -2.74 4.18 20.79
CA LEU A 162 -2.16 2.87 20.46
C LEU A 162 -3.01 2.12 19.43
N MET A 163 -4.34 2.15 19.57
CA MET A 163 -5.25 1.57 18.59
C MET A 163 -5.27 2.36 17.28
N MET A 164 -5.16 3.69 17.33
CA MET A 164 -5.05 4.49 16.11
C MET A 164 -3.75 4.19 15.35
N TYR A 165 -2.60 4.05 16.03
CA TYR A 165 -1.34 3.65 15.41
C TYR A 165 -1.40 2.22 14.86
N PHE A 166 -2.03 1.28 15.57
CA PHE A 166 -2.30 -0.05 15.04
C PHE A 166 -3.18 -0.01 13.78
N LYS A 167 -4.27 0.76 13.79
CA LYS A 167 -5.16 0.90 12.63
C LYS A 167 -4.41 1.41 11.40
N ARG A 168 -3.60 2.47 11.57
CA ARG A 168 -2.71 2.97 10.51
C ARG A 168 -1.73 1.89 10.05
N LEU A 169 -1.00 1.26 10.97
CA LEU A 169 -0.03 0.21 10.64
C LEU A 169 -0.63 -0.96 9.86
N ARG A 170 -1.86 -1.38 10.22
CA ARG A 170 -2.61 -2.45 9.53
C ARG A 170 -2.96 -2.10 8.09
N GLU A 171 -3.00 -0.82 7.71
CA GLU A 171 -3.33 -0.41 6.34
C GLU A 171 -2.31 -0.85 5.30
N ILE A 172 -1.20 -1.50 5.68
CA ILE A 172 -0.36 -2.28 4.77
C ILE A 172 -1.15 -3.31 3.93
N ASP A 173 -2.30 -3.77 4.43
CA ASP A 173 -3.24 -4.62 3.67
C ASP A 173 -3.81 -3.92 2.42
N VAL A 174 -4.01 -2.60 2.49
CA VAL A 174 -4.67 -1.83 1.44
C VAL A 174 -3.82 -1.71 0.16
N PRO A 175 -2.54 -1.29 0.18
CA PRO A 175 -1.72 -1.26 -1.02
C PRO A 175 -1.47 -2.66 -1.59
N GLU A 176 -1.36 -3.70 -0.74
CA GLU A 176 -1.25 -5.09 -1.18
C GLU A 176 -2.47 -5.52 -2.01
N MET A 177 -3.68 -5.15 -1.55
CA MET A 177 -4.92 -5.40 -2.29
C MET A 177 -5.04 -4.51 -3.53
N MET A 178 -4.80 -3.20 -3.42
CA MET A 178 -4.93 -2.26 -4.52
C MET A 178 -3.98 -2.55 -5.68
N ALA A 179 -2.76 -3.03 -5.39
CA ALA A 179 -1.82 -3.47 -6.41
C ALA A 179 -2.44 -4.55 -7.32
N THR A 180 -3.27 -5.44 -6.76
CA THR A 180 -3.98 -6.47 -7.55
C THR A 180 -5.13 -5.90 -8.38
N ILE A 181 -5.79 -4.83 -7.94
CA ILE A 181 -6.75 -4.12 -8.79
C ILE A 181 -6.03 -3.55 -10.01
N LEU A 182 -4.92 -2.83 -9.80
CA LEU A 182 -4.14 -2.22 -10.88
C LEU A 182 -3.62 -3.25 -11.89
N ALA A 183 -3.10 -4.38 -11.39
CA ALA A 183 -2.58 -5.44 -12.24
C ALA A 183 -3.66 -6.16 -13.07
N GLU A 184 -4.89 -6.27 -12.54
CA GLU A 184 -6.00 -7.00 -13.17
C GLU A 184 -6.99 -6.08 -13.90
N THR A 185 -6.73 -4.77 -13.97
CA THR A 185 -7.54 -3.81 -14.72
C THR A 185 -6.75 -3.11 -15.83
N PRO A 186 -6.22 -3.86 -16.82
CA PRO A 186 -5.50 -3.27 -17.93
C PRO A 186 -6.40 -2.34 -18.77
N ASP A 187 -5.78 -1.58 -19.67
CA ASP A 187 -6.46 -0.74 -20.68
C ASP A 187 -7.35 0.40 -20.13
N LYS A 188 -7.20 0.76 -18.85
CA LYS A 188 -7.82 1.97 -18.30
C LYS A 188 -7.14 3.26 -18.79
N PRO A 189 -7.82 4.42 -18.78
CA PRO A 189 -7.19 5.69 -19.13
C PRO A 189 -6.04 6.04 -18.18
N TRP A 190 -5.02 6.76 -18.64
CA TRP A 190 -3.88 7.15 -17.77
C TRP A 190 -4.28 7.88 -16.48
N GLY A 191 -5.37 8.65 -16.52
CA GLY A 191 -5.92 9.31 -15.33
C GLY A 191 -6.28 8.32 -14.22
N TYR A 192 -6.81 7.14 -14.58
CA TYR A 192 -7.14 6.07 -13.64
C TYR A 192 -5.88 5.58 -12.92
N TYR A 193 -4.86 5.18 -13.69
CA TYR A 193 -3.61 4.69 -13.11
C TYR A 193 -2.92 5.74 -12.23
N ARG A 194 -2.91 7.00 -12.66
CA ARG A 194 -2.37 8.10 -11.86
C ARG A 194 -3.08 8.22 -10.52
N ASP A 195 -4.41 8.23 -10.53
CA ASP A 195 -5.22 8.45 -9.33
C ASP A 195 -5.17 7.23 -8.40
N MET A 196 -5.34 6.02 -8.93
CA MET A 196 -5.26 4.77 -8.16
C MET A 196 -3.86 4.52 -7.58
N THR A 197 -2.79 4.84 -8.32
CA THR A 197 -1.41 4.74 -7.80
C THR A 197 -1.14 5.80 -6.74
N ARG A 198 -1.74 7.00 -6.87
CA ARG A 198 -1.67 8.04 -5.83
C ARG A 198 -2.29 7.53 -4.53
N GLN A 199 -3.49 6.97 -4.60
CA GLN A 199 -4.13 6.40 -3.43
C GLN A 199 -3.32 5.23 -2.86
N LEU A 200 -2.85 4.28 -3.69
CA LEU A 200 -2.00 3.17 -3.24
C LEU A 200 -0.78 3.67 -2.45
N TRP A 201 -0.12 4.74 -2.91
CA TRP A 201 0.98 5.36 -2.19
C TRP A 201 0.54 5.99 -0.86
N ASP A 202 -0.60 6.67 -0.84
CA ASP A 202 -1.13 7.28 0.38
C ASP A 202 -1.41 6.21 1.45
N GLU A 203 -2.00 5.08 1.07
CA GLU A 203 -2.26 3.94 1.98
C GLU A 203 -0.95 3.28 2.48
N ALA A 204 0.05 3.12 1.60
CA ALA A 204 1.37 2.65 2.01
C ALA A 204 2.02 3.61 3.01
N ARG A 205 1.87 4.92 2.79
CA ARG A 205 2.33 5.95 3.73
C ARG A 205 1.53 5.89 5.03
N HIS A 206 0.22 5.66 5.01
CA HIS A 206 -0.58 5.52 6.23
C HIS A 206 -0.07 4.36 7.11
N ALA A 207 0.29 3.23 6.51
CA ALA A 207 0.99 2.14 7.21
C ALA A 207 2.27 2.61 7.91
N MET A 208 3.10 3.39 7.21
CA MET A 208 4.32 3.98 7.78
C MET A 208 4.02 4.96 8.93
N LEU A 209 2.92 5.73 8.87
CA LEU A 209 2.51 6.61 9.97
C LEU A 209 2.24 5.78 11.25
N GLY A 210 1.62 4.61 11.11
CA GLY A 210 1.39 3.69 12.23
C GLY A 210 2.69 3.17 12.84
N GLU A 211 3.63 2.71 12.00
CA GLU A 211 4.96 2.27 12.44
C GLU A 211 5.71 3.40 13.17
N VAL A 212 5.79 4.58 12.57
CA VAL A 212 6.43 5.77 13.17
C VAL A 212 5.75 6.16 14.48
N GLY A 213 4.42 6.02 14.57
CA GLY A 213 3.66 6.24 15.78
C GLY A 213 4.18 5.39 16.94
N PHE A 214 4.29 4.07 16.75
CA PHE A 214 4.85 3.19 17.78
C PHE A 214 6.32 3.49 18.11
N VAL A 215 7.15 3.71 17.08
CA VAL A 215 8.57 4.04 17.28
C VAL A 215 8.73 5.33 18.09
N SER A 216 7.87 6.33 17.86
CA SER A 216 7.90 7.59 18.60
C SER A 216 7.55 7.44 20.09
N LEU A 217 6.79 6.39 20.42
CA LEU A 217 6.46 6.02 21.80
C LEU A 217 7.54 5.14 22.45
N GLY A 218 8.60 4.77 21.72
CA GLY A 218 9.65 3.85 22.18
C GLY A 218 9.25 2.37 22.13
N ILE A 219 8.15 2.04 21.45
CA ILE A 219 7.59 0.68 21.42
C ILE A 219 8.18 -0.08 20.23
N ASP A 220 8.78 -1.24 20.52
CA ASP A 220 9.17 -2.22 19.51
C ASP A 220 7.94 -3.03 19.07
N TRP A 221 7.11 -2.41 18.23
CA TRP A 221 5.78 -2.94 17.85
C TRP A 221 5.77 -4.40 17.37
N PRO A 222 6.78 -4.94 16.64
CA PRO A 222 6.78 -6.34 16.20
C PRO A 222 6.69 -7.34 17.35
N GLN A 223 7.17 -6.98 18.55
CA GLN A 223 7.10 -7.85 19.72
C GLN A 223 5.69 -7.88 20.32
N PHE A 224 4.95 -6.77 20.24
CA PHE A 224 3.74 -6.54 21.03
C PHE A 224 2.44 -6.56 20.22
N VAL A 225 2.51 -6.39 18.91
CA VAL A 225 1.33 -6.23 18.06
C VAL A 225 1.31 -7.32 17.00
N ARG A 226 0.12 -7.88 16.73
CA ARG A 226 -0.07 -8.84 15.64
C ARG A 226 -0.83 -8.16 14.51
N VAL A 227 -0.10 -7.76 13.47
CA VAL A 227 -0.67 -7.18 12.25
C VAL A 227 -0.88 -8.32 11.26
N ASN A 228 -2.13 -8.75 11.12
CA ASN A 228 -2.49 -9.83 10.22
C ASN A 228 -2.50 -9.38 8.74
N HIS A 229 -2.63 -10.35 7.84
CA HIS A 229 -2.77 -10.12 6.39
C HIS A 229 -4.13 -10.60 5.84
N THR A 230 -5.07 -10.89 6.74
CA THR A 230 -6.27 -11.68 6.41
C THR A 230 -7.25 -10.93 5.54
N TRP A 231 -7.30 -9.60 5.65
CA TRP A 231 -8.15 -8.76 4.81
C TRP A 231 -7.66 -8.77 3.36
N ALA A 232 -6.37 -8.47 3.13
CA ALA A 232 -5.79 -8.51 1.80
C ALA A 232 -5.86 -9.93 1.21
N LEU A 233 -5.54 -10.96 1.99
CA LEU A 233 -5.67 -12.36 1.57
C LEU A 233 -7.11 -12.69 1.13
N GLY A 234 -8.10 -12.36 1.95
CA GLY A 234 -9.51 -12.63 1.68
C GLY A 234 -9.99 -11.93 0.41
N LEU A 235 -9.75 -10.63 0.29
CA LEU A 235 -10.13 -9.86 -0.90
C LEU A 235 -9.42 -10.37 -2.15
N ASN A 236 -8.11 -10.62 -2.09
CA ASN A 236 -7.34 -11.00 -3.25
C ASN A 236 -7.73 -12.37 -3.81
N THR A 237 -8.10 -13.31 -2.93
CA THR A 237 -8.36 -14.72 -3.30
C THR A 237 -9.83 -15.05 -3.53
N GLN A 238 -10.76 -14.23 -3.01
CA GLN A 238 -12.21 -14.51 -3.10
C GLN A 238 -12.97 -13.55 -4.02
N LEU A 239 -12.38 -12.42 -4.41
CA LEU A 239 -13.03 -11.39 -5.22
C LEU A 239 -12.27 -11.11 -6.52
N ASP A 240 -13.02 -10.74 -7.54
CA ASP A 240 -12.47 -10.18 -8.77
C ASP A 240 -12.08 -8.70 -8.60
N ALA A 241 -11.27 -8.16 -9.51
CA ALA A 241 -10.73 -6.80 -9.40
C ALA A 241 -11.78 -5.71 -9.23
N TRP A 242 -12.92 -5.82 -9.93
CA TRP A 242 -14.03 -4.87 -9.81
C TRP A 242 -14.72 -4.93 -8.45
N GLU A 243 -14.88 -6.14 -7.90
CA GLU A 243 -15.47 -6.34 -6.58
C GLU A 243 -14.55 -5.81 -5.47
N ARG A 244 -13.23 -5.98 -5.61
CA ARG A 244 -12.25 -5.37 -4.71
C ARG A 244 -12.31 -3.84 -4.72
N HIS A 245 -12.44 -3.23 -5.90
CA HIS A 245 -12.62 -1.78 -6.04
C HIS A 245 -13.95 -1.32 -5.38
N ALA A 246 -15.00 -2.13 -5.48
CA ALA A 246 -16.27 -1.87 -4.81
C ALA A 246 -16.15 -1.88 -3.28
N VAL A 247 -15.44 -2.87 -2.73
CA VAL A 247 -15.17 -2.96 -1.28
C VAL A 247 -14.34 -1.78 -0.80
N LEU A 248 -13.31 -1.38 -1.56
CA LEU A 248 -12.50 -0.20 -1.27
C LEU A 248 -13.37 1.06 -1.11
N PHE A 249 -14.19 1.38 -2.12
CA PHE A 249 -15.07 2.54 -2.07
C PHE A 249 -16.10 2.46 -0.93
N PHE A 250 -16.66 1.28 -0.67
CA PHE A 250 -17.63 1.09 0.42
C PHE A 250 -17.03 1.46 1.78
N ILE A 251 -15.82 0.98 2.07
CA ILE A 251 -15.10 1.26 3.31
C ILE A 251 -14.79 2.76 3.41
N GLU A 252 -14.26 3.37 2.34
CA GLU A 252 -13.98 4.81 2.30
C GLU A 252 -15.20 5.67 2.66
N GLN A 253 -16.40 5.30 2.18
CA GLN A 253 -17.61 6.05 2.55
C GLN A 253 -17.97 5.88 4.03
N GLY A 254 -17.73 4.71 4.63
CA GLY A 254 -17.89 4.48 6.07
C GLY A 254 -16.99 5.37 6.93
N LEU A 255 -15.79 5.68 6.43
CA LEU A 255 -14.80 6.55 7.09
C LEU A 255 -15.19 8.04 7.12
N MET A 256 -16.20 8.44 6.34
CA MET A 256 -16.70 9.83 6.29
C MET A 256 -17.85 10.11 7.28
N THR A 257 -18.22 9.13 8.09
CA THR A 257 -19.28 9.26 9.10
C THR A 257 -18.81 10.01 10.35
N LYS A 258 -19.72 10.29 11.30
CA LYS A 258 -19.38 10.97 12.57
C LYS A 258 -18.37 10.20 13.42
N THR A 259 -18.33 8.87 13.30
CA THR A 259 -17.40 7.98 13.99
C THR A 259 -16.18 7.61 13.14
N GLY A 260 -16.04 8.20 11.95
CA GLY A 260 -14.92 7.98 11.05
C GLY A 260 -13.74 8.93 11.32
N LYS A 261 -13.07 9.39 10.26
CA LYS A 261 -11.77 10.10 10.33
C LYS A 261 -11.80 11.37 11.19
N ARG A 262 -12.92 12.09 11.16
CA ARG A 262 -13.13 13.24 12.05
C ARG A 262 -13.04 12.86 13.53
N PHE A 263 -13.65 11.74 13.93
CA PHE A 263 -13.59 11.27 15.31
C PHE A 263 -12.16 10.89 15.69
N GLU A 264 -11.43 10.20 14.81
CA GLU A 264 -10.02 9.86 15.04
C GLU A 264 -9.16 11.11 15.26
N TRP A 265 -9.38 12.15 14.46
CA TRP A 265 -8.71 13.45 14.66
C TRP A 265 -9.10 14.14 15.98
N GLU A 266 -10.37 14.08 16.39
CA GLU A 266 -10.83 14.61 17.69
C GLU A 266 -10.17 13.84 18.85
N VAL A 267 -10.07 12.51 18.76
CA VAL A 267 -9.36 11.67 19.74
C VAL A 267 -7.86 11.97 19.75
N GLY A 268 -7.21 12.06 18.59
CA GLY A 268 -5.80 12.44 18.47
C GLY A 268 -5.52 13.84 19.03
N THR A 269 -6.46 14.76 18.90
CA THR A 269 -6.36 16.08 19.54
C THR A 269 -6.51 15.99 21.06
N ALA A 270 -7.45 15.18 21.56
CA ALA A 270 -7.73 15.03 22.98
C ALA A 270 -6.70 14.15 23.73
N SER A 271 -5.93 13.32 23.02
CA SER A 271 -4.95 12.41 23.61
C SER A 271 -3.74 13.12 24.23
N GLY A 272 -3.45 14.34 23.77
CA GLY A 272 -2.22 15.06 24.09
C GLY A 272 -1.00 14.60 23.27
N ASP A 273 -1.16 13.62 22.38
CA ASP A 273 -0.12 13.16 21.47
C ASP A 273 -0.12 14.01 20.19
N GLY A 274 0.91 14.84 20.04
CA GLY A 274 1.05 15.74 18.89
C GLY A 274 1.21 15.01 17.56
N LEU A 275 1.86 13.84 17.52
CA LEU A 275 2.01 13.06 16.28
C LEU A 275 0.68 12.41 15.91
N SER A 276 -0.03 11.84 16.89
CA SER A 276 -1.34 11.25 16.66
C SER A 276 -2.29 12.26 16.01
N LYS A 277 -2.36 13.50 16.54
CA LYS A 277 -3.15 14.57 15.95
C LYS A 277 -2.75 14.86 14.49
N VAL A 278 -1.46 15.02 14.21
CA VAL A 278 -0.96 15.34 12.87
C VAL A 278 -1.25 14.21 11.91
N PHE A 279 -1.02 12.96 12.31
CA PHE A 279 -1.25 11.80 11.45
C PHE A 279 -2.73 11.69 11.07
N GLN A 280 -3.66 11.82 12.02
CA GLN A 280 -5.08 11.78 11.69
C GLN A 280 -5.56 12.95 10.83
N ASP A 281 -4.91 14.12 10.92
CA ASP A 281 -5.24 15.27 10.07
C ASP A 281 -4.86 15.01 8.60
N PHE A 282 -3.64 14.54 8.35
CA PHE A 282 -3.18 14.22 6.99
C PHE A 282 -3.87 13.00 6.41
N ASP A 283 -4.03 11.95 7.21
CA ASP A 283 -4.80 10.76 6.86
C ASP A 283 -6.23 11.13 6.45
N TRP A 284 -6.92 11.96 7.23
CA TRP A 284 -8.26 12.45 6.85
C TRP A 284 -8.24 13.25 5.55
N ALA A 285 -7.24 14.11 5.33
CA ALA A 285 -7.12 14.88 4.09
C ALA A 285 -6.94 13.99 2.86
N ASP A 286 -6.17 12.90 2.98
CA ASP A 286 -5.99 11.91 1.91
C ASP A 286 -7.31 11.17 1.63
N GLU A 287 -8.06 10.79 2.66
CA GLU A 287 -9.31 10.05 2.49
C GLU A 287 -10.40 10.88 1.79
N VAL A 288 -10.37 12.20 1.94
CA VAL A 288 -11.23 13.10 1.15
C VAL A 288 -10.88 13.01 -0.34
N LEU A 289 -9.60 12.89 -0.68
CA LEU A 289 -9.14 12.64 -2.04
C LEU A 289 -9.54 11.23 -2.50
N HIS A 290 -9.38 10.20 -1.67
CA HIS A 290 -9.73 8.81 -2.01
C HIS A 290 -11.23 8.69 -2.35
N ALA A 291 -12.10 9.30 -1.52
CA ALA A 291 -13.52 9.37 -1.80
C ALA A 291 -13.87 10.09 -3.12
N ARG A 292 -13.01 10.99 -3.62
CA ARG A 292 -13.17 11.57 -4.97
C ARG A 292 -12.73 10.58 -6.04
N ILE A 293 -11.59 9.92 -5.85
CA ILE A 293 -11.06 8.90 -6.78
C ILE A 293 -12.10 7.80 -7.01
N GLY A 294 -12.70 7.26 -5.94
CA GLY A 294 -13.77 6.27 -6.06
C GLY A 294 -15.03 6.81 -6.76
N ARG A 295 -15.36 8.10 -6.61
CA ARG A 295 -16.46 8.70 -7.39
C ARG A 295 -16.15 8.76 -8.89
N ASP A 296 -14.93 9.13 -9.23
CA ASP A 296 -14.49 9.33 -10.61
C ASP A 296 -14.33 7.99 -11.36
N TRP A 297 -13.94 6.91 -10.67
CA TRP A 297 -13.53 5.66 -11.30
C TRP A 297 -14.37 4.42 -10.95
N TYR A 298 -15.20 4.49 -9.93
CA TYR A 298 -16.11 3.40 -9.54
C TYR A 298 -17.58 3.84 -9.63
N VAL A 299 -17.97 4.90 -8.93
CA VAL A 299 -19.39 5.36 -8.90
C VAL A 299 -19.89 5.82 -10.26
N SER A 300 -19.00 6.34 -11.13
CA SER A 300 -19.35 6.76 -12.49
C SER A 300 -19.96 5.65 -13.36
N GLU A 301 -19.75 4.38 -12.99
CA GLU A 301 -20.31 3.20 -13.68
C GLU A 301 -21.71 2.81 -13.17
N PHE A 302 -22.22 3.50 -12.15
CA PHE A 302 -23.54 3.26 -11.55
C PHE A 302 -24.51 4.42 -11.81
N ALA A 303 -25.80 4.18 -11.62
CA ALA A 303 -26.80 5.24 -11.76
C ALA A 303 -26.69 6.28 -10.64
N ASP A 304 -26.40 5.83 -9.42
CA ASP A 304 -26.18 6.68 -8.25
C ASP A 304 -25.27 6.03 -7.20
N ILE A 305 -24.89 6.82 -6.19
CA ILE A 305 -23.99 6.38 -5.11
C ILE A 305 -24.59 5.27 -4.22
N ASN A 306 -25.92 5.20 -4.07
CA ASN A 306 -26.54 4.19 -3.22
C ASN A 306 -26.47 2.80 -3.87
N GLU A 307 -26.62 2.74 -5.20
CA GLU A 307 -26.42 1.52 -5.96
C GLU A 307 -24.96 1.02 -5.83
N ALA A 308 -24.01 1.93 -5.99
CA ALA A 308 -22.57 1.64 -5.84
C ALA A 308 -22.23 1.13 -4.43
N LEU A 309 -22.82 1.73 -3.38
CA LEU A 309 -22.65 1.30 -1.99
C LEU A 309 -23.29 -0.06 -1.71
N THR A 310 -24.49 -0.30 -2.24
CA THR A 310 -25.18 -1.60 -2.09
C THR A 310 -24.38 -2.72 -2.74
N TYR A 311 -23.78 -2.46 -3.90
CA TYR A 311 -22.91 -3.42 -4.57
C TYR A 311 -21.62 -3.68 -3.77
N GLY A 312 -20.99 -2.64 -3.22
CA GLY A 312 -19.79 -2.76 -2.40
C GLY A 312 -20.00 -3.59 -1.13
N ASP A 313 -21.10 -3.34 -0.41
CA ASP A 313 -21.49 -4.13 0.77
C ASP A 313 -21.73 -5.61 0.43
N ALA A 314 -22.47 -5.86 -0.66
CA ALA A 314 -22.72 -7.21 -1.15
C ALA A 314 -21.42 -7.93 -1.55
N CYS A 315 -20.43 -7.21 -2.08
CA CYS A 315 -19.12 -7.78 -2.40
C CYS A 315 -18.33 -8.09 -1.12
N TRP A 316 -18.32 -7.19 -0.14
CA TRP A 316 -17.60 -7.44 1.11
C TRP A 316 -18.19 -8.63 1.87
N SER A 317 -19.51 -8.80 1.83
CA SER A 317 -20.22 -9.93 2.44
C SER A 317 -19.90 -11.30 1.83
N LYS A 318 -19.30 -11.37 0.63
CA LYS A 318 -18.81 -12.64 0.04
C LYS A 318 -17.57 -13.16 0.73
N VAL A 319 -16.81 -12.27 1.38
CA VAL A 319 -15.48 -12.56 1.92
C VAL A 319 -15.65 -13.29 3.24
N LEU A 320 -15.38 -14.60 3.23
CA LEU A 320 -15.50 -15.43 4.41
C LEU A 320 -14.30 -15.19 5.32
N MET A 321 -14.59 -14.76 6.56
CA MET A 321 -13.60 -14.65 7.63
C MET A 321 -13.50 -15.99 8.36
N ASN A 322 -12.44 -16.72 8.06
CA ASN A 322 -12.22 -18.09 8.53
C ASN A 322 -11.63 -18.14 9.96
N TRP A 323 -12.10 -17.28 10.87
CA TRP A 323 -11.59 -17.16 12.23
C TRP A 323 -11.43 -18.52 12.93
N SER A 324 -12.52 -19.27 13.10
CA SER A 324 -12.47 -20.56 13.81
C SER A 324 -11.64 -21.59 13.04
N ALA A 325 -11.70 -21.58 11.71
CA ALA A 325 -10.95 -22.52 10.88
C ALA A 325 -9.43 -22.28 10.98
N TRP A 326 -8.97 -21.03 10.97
CA TRP A 326 -7.54 -20.73 11.16
C TRP A 326 -7.02 -21.18 12.53
N LYS A 327 -7.87 -21.09 13.56
CA LYS A 327 -7.56 -21.67 14.87
C LYS A 327 -7.52 -23.19 14.84
N ASP A 328 -8.52 -23.84 14.27
CA ASP A 328 -8.62 -25.30 14.19
C ASP A 328 -7.49 -25.91 13.34
N GLU A 329 -7.01 -25.18 12.33
CA GLU A 329 -5.85 -25.53 11.49
C GLU A 329 -4.50 -25.26 12.18
N GLY A 330 -4.50 -24.62 13.35
CA GLY A 330 -3.29 -24.28 14.10
C GLY A 330 -2.48 -23.13 13.50
N LEU A 331 -3.09 -22.30 12.66
CA LEU A 331 -2.42 -21.13 12.05
C LEU A 331 -2.29 -19.97 13.03
N THR A 332 -3.16 -19.91 14.05
CA THR A 332 -3.16 -18.87 15.09
C THR A 332 -3.94 -19.32 16.31
N GLU A 333 -3.60 -18.80 17.48
CA GLU A 333 -4.45 -18.92 18.68
C GLU A 333 -5.36 -17.69 18.88
N HIS A 334 -5.23 -16.70 18.00
CA HIS A 334 -5.80 -15.36 18.14
C HIS A 334 -5.49 -14.75 19.52
N GLU A 335 -4.21 -14.77 19.90
CA GLU A 335 -3.70 -14.17 21.12
C GLU A 335 -4.21 -12.72 21.29
N ASN A 336 -4.76 -12.41 22.47
CA ASN A 336 -5.03 -11.04 22.87
C ASN A 336 -3.72 -10.35 23.26
N TRP A 337 -3.13 -9.66 22.30
CA TRP A 337 -1.84 -8.98 22.47
C TRP A 337 -1.92 -7.63 23.20
N TRP A 338 -3.13 -7.07 23.39
CA TRP A 338 -3.33 -5.73 23.94
C TRP A 338 -2.75 -5.52 25.35
N PRO A 339 -2.94 -6.41 26.34
CA PRO A 339 -2.42 -6.19 27.69
C PRO A 339 -0.89 -6.06 27.73
N GLY A 340 -0.18 -6.80 26.86
CA GLY A 340 1.27 -6.72 26.72
C GLY A 340 1.71 -5.35 26.19
N LEU A 341 1.11 -4.92 25.08
CA LEU A 341 1.36 -3.59 24.49
C LEU A 341 1.08 -2.46 25.49
N TYR A 342 -0.08 -2.50 26.15
CA TYR A 342 -0.49 -1.42 27.05
C TYR A 342 0.37 -1.36 28.32
N THR A 343 0.82 -2.51 28.82
CA THR A 343 1.78 -2.56 29.93
C THR A 343 3.12 -1.94 29.53
N GLU A 344 3.64 -2.27 28.36
CA GLU A 344 4.89 -1.70 27.85
C GLU A 344 4.78 -0.19 27.68
N PHE A 345 3.69 0.29 27.04
CA PHE A 345 3.42 1.72 26.92
C PHE A 345 3.38 2.41 28.28
N CYS A 346 2.66 1.86 29.26
CA CYS A 346 2.61 2.47 30.59
C CYS A 346 3.99 2.48 31.27
N SER A 347 4.77 1.41 31.11
CA SER A 347 6.13 1.31 31.65
C SER A 347 7.07 2.37 31.08
N LEU A 348 7.13 2.48 29.74
CA LEU A 348 8.00 3.43 29.02
C LEU A 348 7.66 4.90 29.34
N HIS A 349 6.41 5.19 29.69
CA HIS A 349 5.90 6.55 29.93
C HIS A 349 5.63 6.85 31.41
N GLU A 350 6.07 5.97 32.33
CA GLU A 350 5.91 6.11 33.79
C GLU A 350 4.45 6.31 34.23
N LEU A 351 3.53 5.59 33.59
CA LEU A 351 2.10 5.65 33.84
C LEU A 351 1.62 4.47 34.69
N THR A 352 0.61 4.71 35.52
CA THR A 352 -0.15 3.62 36.15
C THR A 352 -1.19 3.08 35.15
N PRO A 353 -1.19 1.78 34.81
CA PRO A 353 -2.17 1.21 33.89
C PRO A 353 -3.60 1.35 34.40
N ASP A 354 -4.52 1.82 33.55
CA ASP A 354 -5.95 1.77 33.81
C ASP A 354 -6.41 0.30 33.79
N GLN A 355 -7.04 -0.14 34.87
CA GLN A 355 -7.51 -1.52 35.02
C GLN A 355 -8.61 -1.88 34.01
N ASN A 356 -9.45 -0.92 33.62
CA ASN A 356 -10.47 -1.15 32.59
C ASN A 356 -9.82 -1.37 31.23
N ALA A 357 -8.81 -0.56 30.89
CA ALA A 357 -8.07 -0.71 29.64
C ALA A 357 -7.30 -2.04 29.62
N MET A 358 -6.62 -2.42 30.72
CA MET A 358 -5.90 -3.70 30.84
C MET A 358 -6.78 -4.94 30.62
N GLN A 359 -8.08 -4.85 30.93
CA GLN A 359 -9.03 -5.96 30.82
C GLN A 359 -9.68 -6.09 29.44
N PHE A 360 -9.32 -5.24 28.48
CA PHE A 360 -9.88 -5.32 27.13
C PHE A 360 -9.54 -6.64 26.45
N HIS A 361 -10.55 -7.29 25.86
CA HIS A 361 -10.45 -8.62 25.27
C HIS A 361 -11.46 -8.86 24.14
N GLU A 362 -12.03 -7.78 23.56
CA GLU A 362 -12.93 -7.93 22.41
C GLU A 362 -12.12 -8.34 21.18
N THR A 363 -12.72 -9.19 20.35
CA THR A 363 -12.08 -9.83 19.19
C THR A 363 -12.92 -9.67 17.92
N TYR A 364 -12.33 -9.82 16.74
CA TYR A 364 -13.08 -9.82 15.47
C TYR A 364 -13.87 -11.12 15.20
N SER A 365 -14.01 -12.01 16.18
CA SER A 365 -14.70 -13.30 16.00
C SER A 365 -16.19 -13.16 15.67
N THR A 366 -16.82 -12.02 16.02
CA THR A 366 -18.27 -11.81 15.85
C THR A 366 -18.63 -10.51 15.12
N SER A 367 -17.66 -9.67 14.78
CA SER A 367 -17.88 -8.42 14.06
C SER A 367 -16.70 -8.05 13.17
N ARG A 368 -17.02 -7.34 12.08
CA ARG A 368 -16.06 -6.72 11.16
C ARG A 368 -15.51 -5.40 11.73
N ALA A 369 -14.52 -4.85 11.05
CA ALA A 369 -13.93 -3.55 11.40
C ALA A 369 -14.90 -2.37 11.31
N ASP A 370 -15.98 -2.48 10.53
CA ASP A 370 -17.07 -1.49 10.48
C ASP A 370 -18.15 -1.73 11.56
N LEU A 371 -17.89 -2.64 12.51
CA LEU A 371 -18.77 -3.07 13.60
C LEU A 371 -20.03 -3.82 13.16
N GLU A 372 -20.16 -4.16 11.87
CA GLU A 372 -21.25 -5.02 11.43
C GLU A 372 -21.06 -6.43 12.01
N LYS A 373 -22.14 -7.00 12.55
CA LYS A 373 -22.10 -8.34 13.15
C LYS A 373 -22.02 -9.39 12.05
N LEU A 374 -21.05 -10.28 12.17
CA LEU A 374 -20.95 -11.43 11.28
C LEU A 374 -22.14 -12.36 11.54
N PRO A 375 -22.74 -12.97 10.50
CA PRO A 375 -23.71 -14.03 10.71
C PRO A 375 -23.05 -15.12 11.56
N ALA A 376 -23.77 -15.62 12.57
CA ALA A 376 -23.24 -16.64 13.46
C ALA A 376 -22.76 -17.84 12.62
N ASN A 377 -21.45 -18.10 12.60
CA ASN A 377 -20.89 -19.27 11.97
C ASN A 377 -21.49 -20.51 12.65
N GLY A 378 -22.29 -21.28 11.90
CA GLY A 378 -22.84 -22.57 12.32
C GLY A 378 -21.90 -23.72 12.04
#